data_AF-A0A429X3I8-F1
#
_entry.id   AF-A0A429X3I8-F1
#
_cell.length_a   1.000
_cell.length_b   1.000
_cell.length_c   1.000
_cell.angle_alpha   90.00
_cell.angle_beta   90.00
_cell.angle_gamma   90.00
#
_symmetry.space_group_name_H-M   'P 1'
#
loop_
_entity.id
_entity.type
_entity.pdbx_description
1 polymer ?
#
loop_
_entity_poly.entity_id
_entity_poly.type
_entity_poly.pdbx_seq_one_letter_code
_entity_poly.pdbx_strand_id
1 'polypeptide(L)' 'MGENNTEKNIDYHLIKALEHFEQALDHSIIMVSEEHMTQKEVSKKWGVFTSELFSLIRNKGRANRMNVMKWFSLSK' A
#
# COMPACT_ATOMS: atom_id res chain seq x y z
N MET A 1 -18.91 -8.47 -28.08
CA MET A 1 -18.00 -9.39 -27.37
C MET A 1 -16.60 -9.15 -27.92
N GLY A 2 -15.76 -8.47 -27.15
CA GLY A 2 -14.37 -8.20 -27.53
C GLY A 2 -13.56 -8.25 -26.25
N GLU A 3 -13.13 -9.45 -25.88
CA GLU A 3 -12.19 -9.65 -24.78
C GLU A 3 -10.82 -9.16 -25.24
N ASN A 4 -10.52 -7.88 -25.00
CA ASN A 4 -9.14 -7.40 -25.06
C ASN A 4 -8.50 -7.61 -23.69
N ASN A 5 -7.80 -8.74 -23.61
CA ASN A 5 -6.92 -9.19 -22.54
C ASN A 5 -5.63 -8.33 -22.49
N THR A 6 -5.77 -7.01 -22.43
CA THR A 6 -4.65 -6.08 -22.18
C THR A 6 -4.36 -6.07 -20.69
N GLU A 7 -3.17 -6.50 -20.31
CA GLU A 7 -2.56 -6.24 -19.00
C GLU A 7 -2.99 -4.87 -18.48
N LYS A 8 -3.71 -4.88 -17.37
CA LYS A 8 -4.15 -3.67 -16.69
C LYS A 8 -2.92 -2.80 -16.43
N ASN A 9 -2.94 -1.57 -16.93
CA ASN A 9 -1.79 -0.65 -16.84
C ASN A 9 -1.46 -0.28 -15.38
N ILE A 10 -0.36 0.42 -15.16
CA ILE A 10 0.09 0.81 -13.81
C ILE A 10 -0.98 1.61 -13.05
N ASP A 11 -1.77 2.46 -13.74
CA ASP A 11 -2.82 3.28 -13.13
C ASP A 11 -3.92 2.41 -12.52
N TYR A 12 -4.39 1.39 -13.24
CA TYR A 12 -5.37 0.44 -12.71
C TYR A 12 -4.84 -0.24 -11.42
N HIS A 13 -3.58 -0.67 -11.43
CA HIS A 13 -3.00 -1.36 -10.28
C HIS A 13 -2.79 -0.42 -9.09
N LEU A 14 -2.43 0.84 -9.32
CA LEU A 14 -2.32 1.85 -8.28
C LEU A 14 -3.68 2.19 -7.67
N ILE A 15 -4.73 2.30 -8.48
CA ILE A 15 -6.12 2.49 -7.99
C ILE A 15 -6.53 1.30 -7.12
N LYS A 16 -6.30 0.07 -7.58
CA LYS A 16 -6.62 -1.13 -6.79
C LYS A 16 -5.84 -1.22 -5.48
N ALA A 17 -4.57 -0.86 -5.49
CA ALA A 17 -3.78 -0.79 -4.27
C ALA A 17 -4.41 0.22 -3.30
N LEU A 18 -4.77 1.41 -3.78
CA LEU A 18 -5.38 2.45 -2.95
C LEU A 18 -6.72 2.00 -2.34
N GLU A 19 -7.59 1.35 -3.11
CA GLU A 19 -8.86 0.80 -2.60
C GLU A 19 -8.64 -0.16 -1.41
N HIS A 20 -7.62 -1.04 -1.50
CA HIS A 20 -7.30 -1.96 -0.40
C HIS A 20 -6.71 -1.24 0.81
N PHE A 21 -5.95 -0.17 0.59
CA PHE A 21 -5.45 0.70 1.66
C PHE A 21 -6.58 1.41 2.40
N GLU A 22 -7.55 1.96 1.67
CA GLU A 22 -8.74 2.61 2.24
C GLU A 22 -9.53 1.65 3.11
N GLN A 23 -9.82 0.44 2.60
CA GLN A 23 -10.50 -0.60 3.37
C GLN A 23 -9.76 -0.96 4.66
N ALA A 24 -8.43 -1.15 4.58
CA ALA A 24 -7.63 -1.46 5.76
C ALA A 24 -7.62 -0.32 6.79
N LEU A 25 -7.65 0.93 6.33
CA LEU A 25 -7.72 2.11 7.18
C LEU A 25 -9.08 2.22 7.87
N ASP A 26 -10.18 2.05 7.14
CA ASP A 26 -11.53 2.07 7.69
C ASP A 26 -11.70 1.00 8.78
N HIS A 27 -11.28 -0.22 8.49
CA HIS A 27 -11.30 -1.30 9.49
C HIS A 27 -10.42 -1.00 10.71
N SER A 28 -9.25 -0.39 10.50
CA SER A 28 -8.36 0.01 11.60
C SER A 28 -9.02 1.05 12.51
N ILE A 29 -9.73 2.02 11.94
CA ILE A 29 -10.46 3.05 12.69
C ILE A 29 -11.57 2.41 13.52
N ILE A 30 -12.40 1.55 12.90
CA ILE A 30 -13.49 0.84 13.57
C ILE A 30 -12.95 0.02 14.76
N MET A 31 -11.87 -0.74 14.54
CA MET A 31 -11.25 -1.56 15.59
C MET A 31 -10.80 -0.75 16.81
N VAL A 32 -10.31 0.48 16.61
CA VAL A 32 -9.92 1.36 17.71
C VAL A 32 -11.14 2.03 18.35
N SER A 33 -12.11 2.49 17.55
CA SER A 33 -13.28 3.21 18.06
C SER A 33 -14.24 2.33 18.86
N GLU A 34 -14.34 1.04 18.50
CA GLU A 34 -15.18 0.06 19.18
C GLU A 34 -14.43 -0.68 20.30
N GLU A 35 -13.24 -0.21 20.68
CA GLU A 35 -12.35 -0.77 21.72
C GLU A 35 -11.95 -2.25 21.49
N HIS A 36 -12.11 -2.76 20.28
CA HIS A 36 -11.67 -4.12 19.90
C HIS A 36 -10.15 -4.27 19.88
N MET A 37 -9.43 -3.18 19.64
CA MET A 37 -7.97 -3.11 19.68
C MET A 37 -7.52 -1.75 20.21
N THR A 38 -6.36 -1.73 20.88
CA THR A 38 -5.76 -0.45 21.26
C THR A 38 -5.15 0.26 20.05
N GLN A 39 -5.16 1.59 20.07
CA GLN A 39 -4.45 2.39 19.06
C GLN A 39 -2.99 1.96 18.92
N LYS A 40 -2.32 1.63 20.03
CA LYS A 40 -0.92 1.16 20.04
C LYS A 40 -0.72 -0.12 19.22
N GLU A 41 -1.64 -1.08 19.33
CA GLU A 41 -1.54 -2.33 18.57
C GLU A 41 -1.80 -2.13 17.09
N VAL A 42 -2.81 -1.31 16.74
CA VAL A 42 -3.10 -0.94 15.35
C VAL A 42 -1.92 -0.18 14.73
N SER A 43 -1.35 0.80 15.44
CA SER A 43 -0.14 1.50 15.01
C SER A 43 1.05 0.56 14.80
N LYS A 44 1.22 -0.47 15.65
CA LYS A 44 2.26 -1.48 15.46
C LYS A 44 2.06 -2.27 14.15
N LYS A 45 0.82 -2.67 13.84
CA LYS A 45 0.49 -3.37 12.59
C LYS A 45 0.81 -2.52 11.36
N TRP A 46 0.40 -1.24 11.37
CA TRP A 46 0.74 -0.29 10.31
C TRP A 46 2.25 -0.05 10.19
N GLY A 47 2.97 0.01 11.32
CA GLY A 47 4.43 0.12 11.33
C GLY A 47 5.13 -1.08 10.67
N VAL A 48 4.67 -2.30 10.93
CA VAL A 48 5.19 -3.51 10.27
C VAL A 48 4.91 -3.46 8.77
N PHE A 49 3.66 -3.21 8.38
CA PHE A 49 3.26 -3.13 6.98
C PHE A 49 4.06 -2.09 6.20
N THR A 50 4.22 -0.88 6.73
CA THR A 50 4.99 0.19 6.08
C THR A 50 6.47 -0.17 5.92
N SER A 51 7.07 -0.79 6.94
CA SER A 51 8.44 -1.30 6.87
C SER A 51 8.62 -2.35 5.75
N GLU A 52 7.68 -3.28 5.64
CA GLU A 52 7.66 -4.31 4.59
C GLU A 52 7.49 -3.71 3.20
N LEU A 53 6.56 -2.75 3.03
CA LEU A 53 6.34 -2.03 1.78
C LEU A 53 7.60 -1.30 1.31
N PHE A 54 8.23 -0.52 2.18
CA PHE A 54 9.47 0.20 1.82
C PHE A 54 10.63 -0.76 1.54
N SER A 55 10.70 -1.89 2.24
CA SER A 55 11.69 -2.93 1.97
C SER A 55 11.47 -3.56 0.60
N LEU A 56 10.22 -3.85 0.23
CA LEU A 56 9.86 -4.35 -1.10
C LEU A 56 10.27 -3.37 -2.20
N ILE A 57 9.89 -2.10 -2.07
CA ILE A 57 10.24 -1.04 -3.04
C ILE A 57 11.76 -0.94 -3.21
N ARG A 58 12.50 -0.89 -2.09
CA ARG A 58 13.96 -0.81 -2.09
C ARG A 58 14.60 -2.03 -2.76
N ASN A 59 14.12 -3.22 -2.43
CA ASN A 59 14.66 -4.47 -2.97
C ASN A 59 14.39 -4.60 -4.47
N LYS A 60 13.20 -4.24 -4.93
CA LYS A 60 12.87 -4.19 -6.36
C LYS A 60 13.72 -3.16 -7.10
N GLY A 61 13.95 -1.99 -6.51
CA GLY A 61 14.87 -1.00 -7.07
C GLY A 61 16.30 -1.52 -7.19
N ARG A 62 16.85 -2.10 -6.11
CA ARG A 62 18.19 -2.71 -6.10
C ARG A 62 18.34 -3.81 -7.16
N ALA A 63 17.39 -4.74 -7.23
CA ALA A 63 17.42 -5.85 -8.18
C ALA A 63 17.45 -5.38 -9.64
N ASN A 64 16.85 -4.22 -9.93
CA ASN A 64 16.79 -3.65 -11.28
C ASN A 64 17.76 -2.47 -11.49
N ARG A 65 18.68 -2.20 -10.55
CA ARG A 65 19.61 -1.06 -10.58
C ARG A 65 18.90 0.30 -10.78
N MET A 66 17.70 0.45 -10.23
CA MET A 66 16.89 1.66 -10.28
C MET A 66 16.64 2.23 -8.88
N ASN A 67 16.61 3.57 -8.75
CA ASN A 67 16.19 4.22 -7.50
C ASN A 67 14.66 4.44 -7.50
N VAL A 68 13.91 3.36 -7.35
CA VAL A 68 12.44 3.35 -7.36
C VAL A 68 11.85 4.18 -6.20
N MET A 69 12.56 4.32 -5.08
CA MET A 69 12.14 5.18 -3.96
C MET A 69 11.89 6.63 -4.39
N LYS A 70 12.61 7.13 -5.40
CA LYS A 70 12.41 8.50 -5.93
C LYS A 70 11.06 8.71 -6.63
N TRP A 71 10.34 7.65 -6.97
CA TRP A 71 9.03 7.74 -7.61
C TRP A 71 7.90 8.03 -6.62
N PHE A 72 8.15 7.85 -5.32
CA PHE A 72 7.19 8.12 -4.25
C PHE A 72 7.34 9.54 -3.68
N SER A 73 7.56 10.53 -4.56
CA SER A 73 7.59 11.93 -4.15
C SER A 73 6.17 12.41 -3.83
N LEU A 74 6.02 13.11 -2.71
CA LEU A 74 4.77 13.83 -2.43
C LEU A 74 4.56 14.87 -3.52
N SER A 75 3.40 14.84 -4.18
CA SER A 75 2.96 15.95 -5.02
C SER A 75 2.78 17.18 -4.14
N LYS A 76 3.21 18.34 -4.65
CA LYS A 76 2.96 19.63 -3.99
C LYS A 76 1.50 20.03 -4.10
#